data_AF-A0A5B1R039-F1
#
_entry.id   AF-A0A5B1R039-F1
#
_cell.length_a   1.000
_cell.length_b   1.000
_cell.length_c   1.000
_cell.angle_alpha   90.00
_cell.angle_beta   90.00
_cell.angle_gamma   90.00
#
_symmetry.space_group_name_H-M   'P 1'
#
loop_
_entity.id
_entity.type
_entity.pdbx_description
1 polymer ?
#
loop_
_entity_poly.entity_id
_entity_poly.type
_entity_poly.pdbx_seq_one_letter_code
_entity_poly.pdbx_strand_id
1 'polypeptide(L)' 'LQDKDIPKRAKLTKMIFHRFLQEYNALIMEMKDAQGRISFTSDCWSDAFLRPFMAITAHYCTIKANG' A
#
# COMPACT_ATOMS: atom_id res chain seq x y z
N LEU A 1 20.79 -14.97 19.34
CA LEU A 1 19.38 -14.54 19.35
C LEU A 1 18.68 -15.25 20.48
N GLN A 2 18.12 -14.50 21.42
CA GLN A 2 17.26 -14.99 22.50
C GLN A 2 15.79 -14.88 22.08
N ASP A 3 14.90 -15.62 22.74
CA ASP A 3 13.47 -15.66 22.43
C ASP A 3 12.80 -14.27 22.48
N LYS A 4 13.32 -13.39 23.34
CA LYS A 4 12.91 -11.98 23.45
C LYS A 4 13.27 -11.12 22.22
N ASP A 5 14.25 -11.56 21.44
CA ASP A 5 14.72 -10.87 20.24
C ASP A 5 13.81 -11.17 19.03
N ILE A 6 13.00 -12.24 19.10
CA ILE A 6 12.06 -12.62 18.04
C ILE A 6 10.74 -11.87 18.24
N PRO A 7 10.28 -11.07 17.27
CA PRO A 7 9.02 -10.36 17.39
C PRO A 7 7.85 -11.33 17.37
N LYS A 8 7.05 -11.31 18.45
CA LYS A 8 5.77 -12.03 18.50
C LYS A 8 4.82 -11.53 17.40
N ARG A 9 3.88 -12.37 16.97
CA ARG A 9 2.85 -12.04 15.95
C ARG A 9 2.25 -10.65 16.13
N ALA A 10 1.81 -10.29 17.34
CA ALA A 10 1.21 -8.99 17.62
C ALA A 10 2.19 -7.82 17.39
N LYS A 11 3.47 -7.99 17.73
CA LYS A 11 4.52 -7.00 17.48
C LYS A 11 4.76 -6.86 15.98
N LEU A 12 4.85 -7.97 15.25
CA LEU A 12 5.02 -7.96 13.80
C LEU A 12 3.84 -7.29 13.09
N THR A 13 2.60 -7.63 13.46
CA THR A 13 1.39 -6.98 12.92
C THR A 13 1.42 -5.47 13.16
N LYS A 14 1.75 -5.02 14.39
CA LYS A 14 1.90 -3.58 14.67
C LYS A 14 2.97 -2.92 13.81
N MET A 15 4.11 -3.56 13.63
CA MET A 15 5.20 -3.05 12.78
C MET A 15 4.78 -2.93 11.31
N ILE A 16 4.07 -3.93 10.78
CA ILE A 16 3.53 -3.90 9.40
C ILE A 16 2.57 -2.73 9.23
N PHE A 17 1.58 -2.58 10.12
CA PHE A 17 0.62 -1.47 10.04
C PHE A 17 1.28 -0.11 10.19
N HIS A 18 2.24 0.02 11.12
CA HIS A 18 2.98 1.25 11.31
C HIS A 18 3.73 1.65 10.04
N ARG A 19 4.44 0.70 9.42
CA ARG A 19 5.17 0.93 8.17
C ARG A 19 4.23 1.25 7.02
N PHE A 20 3.12 0.51 6.91
CA PHE A 20 2.08 0.77 5.91
C PHE A 20 1.55 2.20 6.00
N LEU A 21 1.20 2.68 7.19
CA LEU A 21 0.66 4.04 7.36
C LEU A 21 1.67 5.12 6.99
N GLN A 22 2.95 4.91 7.30
CA GLN A 22 4.02 5.84 6.90
C GLN A 22 4.12 5.96 5.38
N GLU A 23 4.22 4.82 4.69
CA GLU A 23 4.34 4.78 3.24
C GLU A 23 3.06 5.27 2.55
N TYR A 24 1.90 4.92 3.07
CA TYR A 24 0.61 5.41 2.58
C TYR A 24 0.52 6.94 2.66
N ASN A 25 0.93 7.53 3.79
CA ASN A 25 0.91 8.99 3.93
C ASN A 25 1.89 9.67 2.97
N ALA A 26 3.09 9.10 2.77
CA ALA A 26 4.06 9.61 1.81
C ALA A 26 3.51 9.52 0.37
N LEU A 27 2.91 8.39 0.01
CA LEU A 27 2.26 8.17 -1.27
C LEU A 27 1.14 9.18 -1.54
N ILE A 28 0.25 9.43 -0.56
CA ILE A 28 -0.82 10.41 -0.69
C ILE A 28 -0.26 11.82 -0.92
N MET A 29 0.84 12.18 -0.25
CA MET A 29 1.50 13.46 -0.47
C MET A 29 2.06 13.57 -1.89
N GLU A 30 2.68 12.51 -2.41
CA GLU A 30 3.20 12.48 -3.77
C GLU A 30 2.06 12.54 -4.83
N MET A 31 0.96 11.84 -4.59
CA MET A 31 -0.18 11.81 -5.53
C MET A 31 -0.90 13.15 -5.64
N LYS A 32 -0.80 14.05 -4.64
CA LYS A 32 -1.34 15.41 -4.75
C LYS A 32 -0.74 16.18 -5.93
N ASP A 33 0.53 15.93 -6.25
CA ASP A 33 1.23 16.55 -7.38
C ASP A 33 0.87 15.90 -8.74
N ALA A 34 0.11 14.80 -8.71
CA ALA A 34 -0.39 14.10 -9.88
C ALA A 34 -1.88 14.38 -10.15
N GLN A 35 -2.46 15.46 -9.61
CA GLN A 35 -3.88 15.78 -9.84
C GLN A 35 -4.22 15.80 -11.34
N GLY A 36 -5.28 15.09 -11.73
CA GLY A 36 -5.68 14.90 -13.13
C GLY A 36 -4.86 13.87 -13.92
N ARG A 37 -3.85 13.26 -13.31
CA ARG A 37 -2.98 12.21 -13.89
C ARG A 37 -2.94 10.94 -13.04
N ILE A 38 -4.04 10.64 -12.37
CA ILE A 38 -4.22 9.43 -11.57
C ILE A 38 -5.27 8.58 -12.27
N SER A 39 -4.95 7.33 -12.55
CA SER A 39 -5.89 6.31 -12.99
C SER A 39 -5.89 5.15 -12.01
N PHE A 40 -7.00 4.40 -11.99
CA PHE A 40 -7.13 3.21 -11.16
C PHE A 40 -7.47 2.01 -12.03
N THR A 41 -6.84 0.88 -11.76
CA THR A 41 -7.24 -0.42 -12.30
C THR A 41 -7.85 -1.24 -11.19
N SER A 42 -9.02 -1.80 -11.46
CA SER A 42 -9.67 -2.77 -10.57
C SER A 42 -9.55 -4.14 -11.20
N ASP A 43 -8.82 -5.05 -10.55
CA ASP A 43 -8.82 -6.46 -10.89
C ASP A 43 -9.86 -7.16 -10.03
N CYS A 44 -10.82 -7.81 -10.65
CA CYS A 44 -11.95 -8.45 -10.00
C CYS A 44 -11.97 -9.93 -10.38
N TRP A 45 -11.92 -10.80 -9.38
CA TRP A 45 -11.96 -12.24 -9.60
C TRP A 45 -12.69 -12.94 -8.48
N SER A 46 -13.08 -14.18 -8.73
CA SER A 46 -13.54 -15.10 -7.70
C SER A 46 -12.57 -16.26 -7.60
N ASP A 47 -12.43 -16.84 -6.41
CA ASP A 47 -11.65 -18.07 -6.25
C ASP A 47 -12.47 -19.33 -6.56
N ALA A 48 -11.85 -20.51 -6.38
CA ALA A 48 -12.51 -21.80 -6.58
C ALA A 48 -13.72 -22.04 -5.65
N PHE A 49 -13.85 -21.26 -4.58
CA PHE A 49 -14.97 -21.29 -3.64
C PHE A 49 -15.99 -20.16 -3.91
N LEU A 50 -15.90 -19.51 -5.08
CA LEU A 50 -16.74 -18.39 -5.50
C LEU A 50 -16.71 -17.18 -4.56
N ARG A 51 -15.62 -17.02 -3.78
CA ARG A 51 -15.44 -15.83 -2.94
C ARG A 51 -14.99 -14.67 -3.82
N PRO A 52 -15.69 -13.52 -3.82
CA PRO A 52 -15.31 -12.38 -4.64
C PRO A 52 -14.13 -11.63 -4.02
N PHE A 53 -13.18 -11.24 -4.87
CA PHE A 53 -12.03 -10.40 -4.54
C PHE A 53 -11.96 -9.22 -5.51
N MET A 54 -11.45 -8.11 -5.01
CA MET A 54 -11.20 -6.90 -5.78
C MET A 54 -9.86 -6.31 -5.34
N ALA A 55 -8.90 -6.22 -6.25
CA ALA A 55 -7.67 -5.46 -6.05
C ALA A 55 -7.79 -4.13 -6.78
N ILE A 56 -7.51 -3.03 -6.07
CA ILE A 56 -7.48 -1.69 -6.64
C ILE A 56 -6.02 -1.23 -6.66
N THR A 57 -5.53 -0.84 -7.84
CA THR A 57 -4.18 -0.28 -8.02
C THR A 57 -4.29 1.12 -8.60
N ALA A 58 -3.62 2.10 -7.97
CA ALA A 58 -3.49 3.46 -8.48
C ALA A 58 -2.23 3.57 -9.35
N HIS A 59 -2.36 4.14 -10.54
CA HIS A 59 -1.26 4.51 -11.43
C HIS A 59 -1.24 6.03 -11.54
N TYR A 60 -0.08 6.65 -11.34
CA TYR A 60 0.03 8.11 -11.39
C TYR A 60 1.37 8.56 -11.94
N CYS A 61 1.39 9.74 -12.57
CA CYS A 61 2.61 10.37 -13.08
C CYS A 61 2.85 11.70 -12.36
N THR A 62 4.02 11.84 -11.73
CA THR A 62 4.48 13.10 -11.12
C THR A 62 5.47 13.81 -12.04
N ILE A 63 5.46 15.14 -12.03
CA ILE A 63 6.55 15.92 -12.60
C ILE A 63 7.51 16.18 -11.45
N LYS A 64 8.67 15.54 -11.45
CA LYS A 64 9.75 15.99 -10.57
C LYS A 64 10.24 17.33 -11.11
N ALA A 65 10.13 18.39 -10.32
CA ALA A 65 10.91 19.58 -10.58
C ALA A 65 12.38 19.13 -10.53
N ASN A 66 13.10 19.30 -11.63
CA ASN A 66 14.53 19.05 -11.68
C ASN A 66 15.18 19.89 -10.56
N GLY A 67 16.05 19.27 -9.77
CA GLY A 67 16.93 20.00 -8.86
C GLY A 67 17.84 20.96 -9.61
#